data_AF-A0ABD3G2E4-F1
#
_entry.id   AF-A0ABD3G2E4-F1
#
_cell.length_a   1.000
_cell.length_b   1.000
_cell.length_c   1.000
_cell.angle_alpha   90.00
_cell.angle_beta   90.00
_cell.angle_gamma   90.00
#
_symmetry.space_group_name_H-M   'P 1'
#
loop_
_entity.id
_entity.type
_entity.pdbx_description
1 polymer ?
#
loop_
_entity_poly.entity_id
_entity_poly.type
_entity_poly.pdbx_seq_one_letter_code
_entity_poly.pdbx_strand_id
1 'polypeptide(L)'
;MVYWMCGFVPTAGAFLLFELTVILTILAFAAFFLFLSAAAPDLHVVEPISMTTTLFFILFGGFVITKGNIPDYLVWLYWLNPVAWCVRSLAVSQYSDARFDTCVYGDLNYCEKYGMPMGKYSLSLFQVPSKTH
;
A
#
# COMPACT_ATOMS: atom_id res chain seq x y z
N MET A 1 -12.07 -3.32 12.33
CA MET A 1 -13.11 -2.26 12.31
C MET A 1 -12.93 -1.27 11.15
N VAL A 2 -11.72 -0.75 10.93
CA VAL A 2 -11.41 0.22 9.85
C VAL A 2 -11.90 -0.22 8.46
N TYR A 3 -11.72 -1.51 8.11
CA TYR A 3 -12.17 -2.07 6.82
C TYR A 3 -13.62 -1.72 6.45
N TRP A 4 -14.53 -1.92 7.41
CA TRP A 4 -15.96 -1.70 7.23
C TRP A 4 -16.32 -0.22 7.22
N MET A 5 -15.63 0.60 8.02
CA MET A 5 -15.82 2.05 8.06
C MET A 5 -15.39 2.73 6.76
N CYS A 6 -14.36 2.20 6.09
CA CYS A 6 -13.89 2.68 4.79
C CYS A 6 -14.78 2.23 3.62
N GLY A 7 -15.76 1.35 3.83
CA GLY A 7 -16.63 0.85 2.77
C GLY A 7 -15.92 -0.03 1.74
N PHE A 8 -14.88 -0.76 2.15
CA PHE A 8 -14.16 -1.67 1.28
C PHE A 8 -15.02 -2.86 0.81
N VAL A 9 -14.57 -3.53 -0.26
CA VAL A 9 -15.27 -4.62 -0.93
C VAL A 9 -15.69 -5.69 0.10
N PRO A 10 -16.99 -5.98 0.26
CA PRO A 10 -17.46 -6.84 1.34
C PRO A 10 -17.37 -8.33 0.99
N THR A 11 -16.21 -8.78 0.49
CA THR A 11 -15.92 -10.20 0.27
C THR A 11 -15.01 -10.74 1.37
N ALA A 12 -15.24 -11.98 1.79
CA ALA A 12 -14.43 -12.61 2.84
C ALA A 12 -12.94 -12.68 2.46
N GLY A 13 -12.65 -12.96 1.18
CA GLY A 13 -11.28 -13.00 0.66
C GLY A 13 -10.56 -11.65 0.76
N ALA A 14 -11.21 -10.55 0.35
CA ALA A 14 -10.61 -9.21 0.42
C ALA A 14 -10.39 -8.75 1.87
N PHE A 15 -11.35 -9.06 2.77
CA PHE A 15 -11.21 -8.76 4.20
C PHE A 15 -10.04 -9.53 4.83
N LEU A 16 -9.94 -10.85 4.59
CA LEU A 16 -8.86 -11.67 5.15
C LEU A 16 -7.50 -11.27 4.59
N LEU A 17 -7.40 -10.94 3.30
CA LEU A 17 -6.17 -10.45 2.68
C LEU A 17 -5.73 -9.12 3.32
N PHE A 18 -6.68 -8.19 3.52
CA PHE A 18 -6.41 -6.93 4.21
C PHE A 18 -5.88 -7.17 5.61
N GLU A 19 -6.59 -7.94 6.43
CA GLU A 19 -6.21 -8.19 7.83
C GLU A 19 -4.85 -8.88 7.92
N LEU A 20 -4.61 -9.90 7.09
CA LEU A 20 -3.34 -10.61 7.01
C LEU A 20 -2.19 -9.67 6.63
N THR A 21 -2.37 -8.83 5.61
CA THR A 21 -1.30 -7.94 5.14
C THR A 21 -0.98 -6.87 6.18
N VAL A 22 -2.00 -6.36 6.89
CA VAL A 22 -1.82 -5.42 8.01
C VAL A 22 -1.08 -6.08 9.16
N ILE A 23 -1.47 -7.30 9.57
CA ILE A 23 -0.79 -8.05 10.64
C ILE A 23 0.67 -8.31 10.28
N LEU A 24 0.95 -8.78 9.06
CA LEU A 24 2.31 -9.01 8.59
C LEU A 24 3.15 -7.72 8.59
N THR A 25 2.55 -6.59 8.22
CA THR A 25 3.22 -5.29 8.27
C THR A 25 3.57 -4.91 9.71
N ILE A 26 2.62 -5.04 10.65
CA ILE A 26 2.86 -4.75 12.07
C ILE A 26 3.94 -5.67 12.64
N LEU A 27 3.90 -6.97 12.33
CA LEU A 27 4.93 -7.93 12.76
C LEU A 27 6.32 -7.58 12.20
N ALA A 28 6.40 -7.16 10.93
CA ALA A 28 7.65 -6.73 10.33
C ALA A 28 8.23 -5.48 11.04
N PHE A 29 7.40 -4.49 11.35
CA PHE A 29 7.83 -3.31 12.12
C PHE A 29 8.22 -3.67 13.55
N ALA A 30 7.47 -4.54 14.21
CA ALA A 30 7.79 -5.01 15.55
C ALA A 30 9.16 -5.71 15.57
N ALA A 31 9.40 -6.64 14.64
CA ALA A 31 10.70 -7.31 14.50
C ALA A 31 11.84 -6.31 14.20
N PHE A 32 11.59 -5.32 13.34
CA PHE A 32 12.56 -4.27 13.01
C PHE A 32 12.92 -3.40 14.23
N PHE A 33 11.94 -2.94 15.01
CA PHE A 33 12.20 -2.13 16.20
C PHE A 33 12.84 -2.94 17.34
N LEU A 34 12.48 -4.22 17.48
CA LEU A 34 13.16 -5.13 18.40
C LEU A 34 14.63 -5.31 18.02
N PHE A 35 14.91 -5.51 16.73
CA PHE A 35 16.28 -5.58 16.23
C PHE A 35 17.05 -4.29 16.51
N LEU A 36 16.45 -3.13 16.25
CA LEU A 36 17.09 -1.83 16.52
C LEU A 36 17.36 -1.63 18.01
N SER A 37 16.43 -2.02 18.87
CA SER A 37 16.57 -1.96 20.33
C SER A 37 17.67 -2.89 20.85
N ALA A 38 17.84 -4.05 20.22
CA ALA A 38 18.89 -5.00 20.58
C ALA A 38 20.28 -4.60 20.08
N ALA A 39 20.36 -3.88 18.96
CA ALA A 39 21.62 -3.46 18.35
C ALA A 39 22.19 -2.14 18.94
N ALA A 40 21.33 -1.31 19.52
CA ALA A 40 21.72 -0.01 20.06
C ALA A 40 22.13 -0.07 21.54
N PRO A 41 23.04 0.82 21.99
CA PRO A 41 23.50 0.84 23.37
C PRO A 41 22.51 1.50 24.34
N ASP A 42 21.64 2.40 23.86
CA ASP A 42 20.73 3.19 24.70
C ASP A 42 19.48 3.67 23.93
N LEU A 43 18.38 3.90 24.66
CA LEU A 43 17.09 4.35 24.10
C LEU A 43 17.14 5.77 23.51
N HIS A 44 17.97 6.65 24.04
CA HIS A 44 18.16 8.01 23.51
C HIS A 44 18.68 8.02 22.07
N VAL A 45 19.32 6.93 21.62
CA VAL A 45 19.76 6.73 20.24
C VAL A 45 18.68 6.02 19.41
N VAL A 46 18.00 5.02 19.97
CA VAL A 46 16.97 4.22 19.27
C VAL A 46 15.77 5.07 18.86
N GLU A 47 15.30 5.95 19.73
CA GLU A 47 14.09 6.73 19.53
C GLU A 47 14.13 7.61 18.26
N PRO A 48 15.12 8.51 18.08
CA PRO A 48 15.20 9.33 16.87
C PRO A 48 15.44 8.50 15.60
N ILE A 49 16.21 7.40 15.69
CA ILE A 49 16.44 6.49 14.55
C ILE A 49 15.14 5.80 14.14
N SER A 50 14.34 5.34 15.11
CA SER A 50 13.05 4.68 14.87
C SER A 50 12.09 5.63 14.17
N MET A 51 11.97 6.87 14.66
CA MET A 51 11.10 7.88 14.05
C MET A 51 11.53 8.22 12.61
N THR A 52 12.83 8.47 12.43
CA THR A 52 13.40 8.81 11.12
C THR A 52 13.19 7.67 10.12
N THR A 53 13.45 6.43 10.54
CA THR A 53 13.30 5.25 9.67
C THR A 53 11.83 4.98 9.36
N THR A 54 10.93 5.17 10.33
CA THR A 54 9.48 5.06 10.10
C THR A 54 8.99 6.08 9.07
N LEU A 55 9.47 7.33 9.15
CA LEU A 55 9.16 8.35 8.16
C LEU A 55 9.59 7.92 6.75
N PHE A 56 10.79 7.36 6.61
CA PHE A 56 11.25 6.82 5.32
C PHE A 56 10.35 5.71 4.79
N PHE A 57 9.93 4.77 5.64
CA PHE A 57 8.97 3.73 5.23
C PHE A 57 7.60 4.29 4.81
N ILE A 58 7.12 5.36 5.45
CA ILE A 58 5.86 6.00 5.05
C ILE A 58 6.01 6.73 3.71
N LEU A 59 7.08 7.52 3.54
CA LEU A 59 7.34 8.30 2.32
C LEU A 59 7.48 7.39 1.08
N PHE A 60 8.27 6.32 1.21
CA PHE A 60 8.49 5.34 0.14
C PHE A 60 7.50 4.17 0.16
N GLY A 61 6.37 4.33 0.86
CA GLY A 61 5.31 3.31 0.98
C GLY A 61 4.38 3.20 -0.24
N GLY A 62 4.63 3.95 -1.32
CA GLY A 62 3.83 3.89 -2.54
C GLY A 62 2.55 4.73 -2.53
N PHE A 63 2.18 5.31 -1.38
CA PHE A 63 1.03 6.24 -1.26
C PHE A 63 1.46 7.70 -1.39
N VAL A 64 2.44 8.15 -0.59
CA VAL A 64 2.93 9.55 -0.63
C VAL A 64 3.77 9.78 -1.88
N ILE A 65 4.77 8.93 -2.10
CA ILE A 65 5.56 8.88 -3.33
C ILE A 65 5.19 7.59 -4.05
N THR A 66 4.54 7.71 -5.20
CA THR A 66 4.23 6.56 -6.06
C THR A 66 5.53 5.98 -6.61
N LYS A 67 5.55 4.66 -6.84
CA LYS A 67 6.76 3.89 -7.20
C LYS A 67 7.59 4.55 -8.32
N GLY A 68 6.96 5.05 -9.38
CA GLY A 68 7.61 5.59 -10.57
C GLY A 68 8.09 7.04 -10.42
N ASN A 69 7.76 7.69 -9.31
CA ASN A 69 8.39 8.96 -8.91
C ASN A 69 9.60 8.73 -7.99
N ILE A 70 9.88 7.48 -7.58
CA ILE A 70 11.08 7.13 -6.82
C ILE A 70 12.25 7.02 -7.79
N PRO A 71 13.38 7.71 -7.54
CA PRO A 71 14.58 7.56 -8.38
C PRO A 71 15.02 6.09 -8.48
N ASP A 72 15.46 5.66 -9.67
CA ASP A 72 15.76 4.25 -9.95
C ASP A 72 16.77 3.62 -8.96
N TYR A 73 17.74 4.40 -8.49
CA TYR A 73 18.74 3.94 -7.53
C TYR A 73 18.20 3.73 -6.10
N LEU A 74 16.99 4.21 -5.79
CA LEU A 74 16.30 4.01 -4.50
C LEU A 74 15.10 3.06 -4.58
N VAL A 75 14.75 2.57 -5.77
CA VAL A 75 13.55 1.71 -5.95
C VAL A 75 13.61 0.42 -5.12
N TRP A 76 14.80 -0.06 -4.77
CA TRP A 76 14.98 -1.23 -3.93
C TRP A 76 14.41 -1.04 -2.51
N LEU A 77 14.41 0.19 -1.97
CA LEU A 77 13.78 0.52 -0.69
C LEU A 77 12.28 0.29 -0.73
N TYR A 78 11.63 0.67 -1.85
CA TYR A 78 10.20 0.42 -2.05
C TYR A 78 9.89 -1.08 -2.01
N TRP A 79 10.75 -1.93 -2.58
CA TRP A 79 10.53 -3.37 -2.61
C TRP A 79 10.78 -4.08 -1.28
N LEU A 80 11.66 -3.55 -0.43
CA LEU A 80 11.86 -4.06 0.94
C LEU A 80 10.79 -3.59 1.92
N ASN A 81 10.10 -2.49 1.61
CA ASN A 81 9.18 -1.84 2.51
C ASN A 81 7.86 -2.63 2.67
N PRO A 82 7.54 -3.14 3.88
CA PRO A 82 6.28 -3.87 4.10
C PRO A 82 5.04 -3.00 3.87
N VAL A 83 5.13 -1.67 4.10
CA VAL A 83 4.03 -0.72 3.84
C VAL A 83 3.69 -0.68 2.35
N ALA A 84 4.71 -0.71 1.47
CA ALA A 84 4.50 -0.69 0.02
C ALA A 84 3.72 -1.92 -0.46
N TRP A 85 4.02 -3.08 0.10
CA TRP A 85 3.26 -4.32 -0.16
C TRP A 85 1.85 -4.26 0.41
N CYS A 86 1.66 -3.64 1.58
CA CYS A 86 0.34 -3.43 2.16
C CYS A 86 -0.55 -2.55 1.27
N VAL A 87 -0.04 -1.38 0.83
CA VAL A 87 -0.77 -0.47 -0.07
C VAL A 87 -1.07 -1.15 -1.39
N ARG A 88 -0.10 -1.86 -1.98
CA ARG A 88 -0.27 -2.58 -3.24
C ARG A 88 -1.31 -3.71 -3.13
N SER A 89 -1.22 -4.53 -2.08
CA SER A 89 -2.17 -5.63 -1.80
C SER A 89 -3.59 -5.10 -1.70
N LEU A 90 -3.78 -4.02 -0.94
CA LEU A 90 -5.07 -3.36 -0.80
C LEU A 90 -5.56 -2.82 -2.15
N ALA A 91 -4.75 -2.06 -2.89
CA ALA A 91 -5.13 -1.50 -4.18
C ALA A 91 -5.59 -2.60 -5.17
N VAL A 92 -4.84 -3.69 -5.29
CA VAL A 92 -5.22 -4.83 -6.15
C VAL A 92 -6.53 -5.45 -5.67
N SER A 93 -6.63 -5.76 -4.38
CA SER A 93 -7.79 -6.44 -3.82
C SER A 93 -9.09 -5.63 -3.96
N GLN A 94 -9.01 -4.30 -3.91
CA GLN A 94 -10.19 -3.45 -4.01
C GLN A 94 -10.53 -3.17 -5.48
N TYR A 95 -9.57 -2.68 -6.26
CA TYR A 95 -9.85 -2.17 -7.61
C TYR A 95 -9.88 -3.23 -8.72
N SER A 96 -9.52 -4.48 -8.40
CA SER A 96 -9.71 -5.62 -9.33
C SER A 96 -11.08 -6.28 -9.18
N ASP A 97 -11.91 -5.84 -8.22
CA ASP A 97 -13.27 -6.36 -8.06
C ASP A 97 -14.18 -5.89 -9.21
N ALA A 98 -15.08 -6.77 -9.65
CA ALA A 98 -16.00 -6.51 -10.76
C ALA A 98 -16.87 -5.26 -10.54
N ARG A 99 -17.10 -4.84 -9.29
CA ARG A 99 -17.80 -3.59 -8.94
C ARG A 99 -17.14 -2.35 -9.53
N PHE A 100 -15.83 -2.39 -9.76
CA PHE A 100 -15.05 -1.27 -10.28
C PHE A 100 -14.68 -1.43 -11.76
N ASP A 101 -15.02 -2.55 -12.40
CA ASP A 101 -14.85 -2.74 -13.85
C ASP A 101 -16.03 -2.13 -14.63
N THR A 102 -16.32 -0.86 -14.33
CA THR A 102 -17.38 -0.07 -14.99
C THR A 102 -16.80 1.20 -15.60
N CYS A 103 -17.38 1.61 -16.72
CA CYS A 103 -17.07 2.89 -17.36
C CYS A 103 -17.70 4.08 -16.62
N VAL A 104 -18.87 3.90 -16.02
CA VAL A 104 -19.59 4.96 -15.32
C VAL A 104 -19.62 4.63 -13.84
N TYR A 105 -19.13 5.55 -13.02
CA TYR A 105 -19.12 5.42 -11.56
C TYR A 105 -19.49 6.77 -10.93
N GLY A 106 -20.64 6.80 -10.25
CA GLY A 106 -21.29 8.07 -9.87
C GLY A 106 -21.66 8.88 -11.11
N ASP A 107 -21.33 10.17 -11.13
CA ASP A 107 -21.62 11.08 -12.25
C ASP A 107 -20.48 11.17 -13.28
N LEU A 108 -19.46 10.30 -13.20
CA LEU A 108 -18.26 10.36 -14.04
C LEU A 108 -18.16 9.15 -14.99
N ASN A 109 -17.94 9.44 -16.27
CA ASN A 109 -17.61 8.44 -17.30
C ASN A 109 -16.08 8.35 -17.49
N TYR A 110 -15.47 7.33 -16.87
CA TYR A 110 -14.03 7.06 -16.91
C TYR A 110 -13.56 6.59 -18.29
N CYS A 111 -14.37 5.83 -19.03
CA CYS A 111 -14.00 5.35 -20.35
C CYS A 111 -13.92 6.49 -21.37
N GLU A 112 -14.84 7.46 -21.30
CA GLU A 112 -14.81 8.63 -22.17
C GLU A 112 -13.67 9.59 -21.81
N LYS A 113 -13.43 9.82 -20.50
CA LYS A 113 -12.44 10.79 -20.03
C LYS A 113 -11.00 10.27 -20.05
N TYR A 114 -10.80 9.01 -19.69
CA TYR A 114 -9.48 8.41 -19.48
C TYR A 114 -9.21 7.17 -20.36
N GLY A 115 -10.18 6.73 -21.17
CA GLY A 115 -10.02 5.58 -22.06
C GLY A 115 -9.99 4.22 -21.35
N MET A 116 -10.33 4.15 -20.05
CA MET A 116 -10.29 2.93 -19.27
C MET A 116 -11.37 2.88 -18.17
N PRO A 117 -11.80 1.68 -17.73
CA PRO A 117 -12.70 1.51 -16.59
C PRO A 117 -12.13 2.08 -15.29
N MET A 118 -13.02 2.41 -14.35
CA MET A 118 -12.69 3.06 -13.08
C MET A 118 -11.63 2.29 -12.27
N GLY A 119 -11.74 0.96 -12.16
CA GLY A 119 -10.80 0.12 -11.40
C GLY A 119 -9.40 0.14 -12.00
N LYS A 120 -9.29 0.06 -13.33
CA LYS A 120 -7.99 0.13 -14.04
C LYS A 120 -7.35 1.52 -13.91
N TYR A 121 -8.16 2.57 -13.96
CA TYR A 121 -7.70 3.93 -13.71
C TYR A 121 -7.18 4.09 -12.27
N SER A 122 -7.91 3.58 -11.28
CA SER A 122 -7.51 3.65 -9.88
C SER A 122 -6.20 2.89 -9.63
N LEU A 123 -6.02 1.71 -10.23
CA LEU A 123 -4.76 0.95 -10.16
C LEU A 123 -3.58 1.68 -10.82
N SER A 124 -3.83 2.42 -11.91
CA SER A 124 -2.78 3.15 -12.61
C SER A 124 -2.25 4.33 -11.79
N LEU A 125 -3.09 4.96 -10.94
CA LEU A 125 -2.66 5.98 -9.98
C LEU A 125 -1.62 5.43 -8.99
N PHE A 126 -1.82 4.19 -8.53
CA PHE A 126 -0.86 3.48 -7.67
C PHE A 126 0.28 2.83 -8.47
N GLN A 127 0.29 2.96 -9.80
CA GLN A 127 1.23 2.33 -10.72
C GLN A 127 1.33 0.81 -10.50
N VAL A 128 0.20 0.21 -10.19
CA VAL A 128 0.03 -1.23 -10.07
C VAL A 128 -0.47 -1.76 -11.41
N PRO A 129 0.19 -2.77 -12.01
CA PRO A 129 -0.26 -3.36 -13.26
C PRO A 129 -1.68 -3.93 -13.12
N SER A 130 -2.55 -3.63 -14.08
CA SER A 130 -3.94 -4.10 -14.12
C SER A 130 -4.13 -5.45 -14.82
N LYS A 131 -3.07 -6.04 -15.37
CA LYS A 131 -3.11 -7.34 -16.04
C LYS A 131 -2.67 -8.43 -15.06
N THR A 132 -3.60 -9.31 -14.69
CA THR A 132 -3.28 -10.67 -14.25
C THR A 132 -2.89 -11.45 -15.51
N HIS A 133 -1.64 -11.94 -15.56
CA HIS A 133 -1.19 -12.85 -16.61
C HIS A 133 -1.96 -14.17 -16.55
#